data_AF-A0A7I4YR43-F1
#
_entry.id   AF-A0A7I4YR43-F1
#
_cell.length_a   1.000
_cell.length_b   1.000
_cell.length_c   1.000
_cell.angle_alpha   90.00
_cell.angle_beta   90.00
_cell.angle_gamma   90.00
#
_symmetry.space_group_name_H-M   'P 1'
#
loop_
_entity.id
_entity.type
_entity.pdbx_description
1 polymer ?
#
loop_
_entity_poly.entity_id
_entity_poly.type
_entity_poly.pdbx_seq_one_letter_code
_entity_poly.pdbx_strand_id
1 'polypeptide(L)'
;MLGANIICLILTIILHLLTPKRRIRMSLSSKFQRRENLIASKLFFWIATIQFTAYCCSQSASLYIRIYHSADPMSPAYKENTDFFNLYTLAMPILSTLYFAKVKRQRVKDIRNHLNIKTIGSDGWTNYLTIIQRQWK
;
A
#
# COMPACT_ATOMS: atom_id res chain seq x y z
N MET A 1 4.04 -19.63 12.19
CA MET A 1 3.57 -18.50 11.35
C MET A 1 3.86 -17.11 11.95
N LEU A 2 3.88 -16.95 13.27
CA LEU A 2 4.15 -15.67 13.95
C LEU A 2 5.50 -15.03 13.55
N GLY A 3 6.57 -15.81 13.48
CA GLY A 3 7.89 -15.34 13.03
C GLY A 3 7.91 -14.84 11.57
N ALA A 4 7.18 -15.51 10.67
CA ALA A 4 7.10 -15.09 9.26
C ALA A 4 6.36 -13.76 9.10
N ASN A 5 5.28 -13.53 9.86
CA ASN A 5 4.54 -12.27 9.85
C ASN A 5 5.38 -11.11 10.40
N ILE A 6 6.17 -11.34 11.46
CA ILE A 6 7.08 -10.33 12.02
C ILE A 6 8.19 -9.99 11.01
N ILE A 7 8.83 -11.01 10.42
CA ILE A 7 9.88 -10.79 9.41
C ILE A 7 9.33 -10.02 8.21
N CYS A 8 8.12 -10.36 7.75
CA CYS A 8 7.45 -9.65 6.65
C CYS A 8 7.15 -8.18 7.02
N LEU A 9 6.67 -7.92 8.23
CA LEU A 9 6.41 -6.56 8.72
C LEU A 9 7.71 -5.74 8.82
N ILE A 10 8.79 -6.33 9.32
CA ILE A 10 10.10 -5.66 9.40
C ILE A 10 10.63 -5.37 8.00
N LEU A 11 10.59 -6.33 7.07
CA LEU A 11 11.03 -6.14 5.68
C LEU A 11 10.23 -5.03 4.98
N THR A 12 8.91 -4.99 5.18
CA THR A 12 8.05 -3.97 4.57
C THR A 12 8.29 -2.58 5.17
N ILE A 13 8.55 -2.47 6.48
CA ILE A 13 8.97 -1.22 7.13
C ILE A 13 10.32 -0.74 6.57
N ILE A 14 11.30 -1.64 6.49
CA ILE A 14 12.63 -1.33 5.94
C ILE A 14 12.50 -0.83 4.49
N LEU A 15 11.72 -1.51 3.65
CA LEU A 15 11.44 -1.09 2.28
C LEU A 15 10.77 0.29 2.25
N HIS A 16 9.77 0.53 3.10
CA HIS A 16 9.08 1.81 3.16
C HIS A 16 10.02 2.98 3.53
N LEU A 17 10.92 2.76 4.49
CA LEU A 17 11.87 3.77 4.96
C LEU A 17 13.05 4.01 4.00
N LEU A 18 13.51 2.97 3.29
CA LEU A 18 14.65 3.07 2.37
C LEU A 18 14.26 3.64 0.99
N THR A 19 13.04 3.41 0.53
CA THR A 19 12.56 3.87 -0.79
C THR A 19 12.63 5.40 -1.01
N PRO A 20 12.33 6.29 -0.03
CA PRO A 20 12.47 7.73 -0.21
C PRO A 20 13.93 8.23 -0.22
N LYS A 21 14.88 7.50 0.37
CA LYS A 21 16.28 7.97 0.52
C LYS A 21 17.20 7.72 -0.68
N ARG A 22 16.84 6.89 -1.66
CA ARG A 22 17.66 6.65 -2.86
C ARG A 22 17.57 7.82 -3.87
N ARG A 23 18.31 8.91 -3.64
CA ARG A 23 18.59 9.96 -4.63
C ARG A 23 19.97 9.71 -5.23
N ILE A 24 20.02 8.99 -6.35
CA ILE A 24 21.20 8.94 -7.22
C ILE A 24 20.75 9.55 -8.56
N ARG A 25 21.66 10.20 -9.31
CA ARG A 25 21.39 10.73 -10.66
C ARG A 25 20.76 9.63 -11.52
N MET A 26 19.44 9.70 -11.68
CA MET A 26 18.63 8.61 -12.22
C MET A 26 18.11 8.97 -13.61
N SER A 27 18.35 8.08 -14.57
CA SER A 27 17.72 8.06 -15.89
C SER A 27 16.19 8.07 -15.79
N LEU A 28 15.50 8.45 -16.88
CA LEU A 28 14.04 8.50 -16.90
C LEU A 28 13.39 7.15 -16.53
N SER A 29 13.99 6.05 -17.00
CA SER A 29 13.58 4.68 -16.67
C SER A 29 13.71 4.38 -15.16
N SER A 30 14.83 4.73 -14.54
CA SER A 30 15.03 4.50 -13.09
C SER A 30 14.12 5.37 -12.22
N LYS A 31 13.75 6.58 -12.66
CA LYS A 31 12.70 7.39 -12.02
C LYS A 31 11.33 6.72 -12.08
N PHE A 32 10.98 6.13 -13.22
CA PHE A 32 9.73 5.39 -13.40
C PHE A 32 9.71 4.13 -12.51
N GLN A 33 10.75 3.31 -12.59
CA GLN A 33 10.91 2.12 -11.74
C GLN A 33 10.84 2.45 -10.26
N ARG A 34 11.45 3.56 -9.83
CA ARG A 34 11.36 4.02 -8.44
C ARG A 34 9.94 4.37 -8.04
N ARG A 35 9.17 5.02 -8.91
CA ARG A 35 7.77 5.39 -8.64
C ARG A 35 6.90 4.14 -8.54
N GLU A 36 7.10 3.15 -9.40
CA GLU A 36 6.45 1.84 -9.31
C GLU A 36 6.80 1.13 -7.98
N ASN A 37 8.09 1.08 -7.64
CA ASN A 37 8.56 0.45 -6.40
C ASN A 37 7.99 1.12 -5.16
N LEU A 38 7.80 2.45 -5.18
CA LEU A 38 7.17 3.17 -4.07
C LEU A 38 5.69 2.83 -3.92
N ILE A 39 4.97 2.67 -5.04
CA ILE A 39 3.56 2.28 -5.05
C ILE A 39 3.41 0.84 -4.56
N ALA A 40 4.25 -0.07 -5.02
CA ALA A 40 4.29 -1.46 -4.58
C ALA A 40 4.68 -1.57 -3.10
N SER A 41 5.71 -0.83 -2.65
CA SER A 41 6.12 -0.80 -1.23
C SER A 41 4.99 -0.29 -0.31
N LYS A 42 4.25 0.74 -0.73
CA LYS A 42 3.05 1.18 0.01
C LYS A 42 1.98 0.10 0.10
N LEU A 43 1.71 -0.60 -1.00
CA LEU A 43 0.74 -1.70 -1.01
C LEU A 43 1.18 -2.83 -0.08
N PHE A 44 2.44 -3.27 -0.17
CA PHE A 44 2.98 -4.31 0.70
C PHE A 44 2.97 -3.93 2.17
N PHE A 45 3.24 -2.67 2.49
CA PHE A 45 3.12 -2.16 3.85
C PHE A 45 1.68 -2.30 4.37
N TRP A 46 0.69 -1.80 3.63
CA TRP A 46 -0.73 -1.93 4.00
C TRP A 46 -1.16 -3.38 4.17
N ILE A 47 -0.76 -4.25 3.24
CA ILE A 47 -1.02 -5.68 3.30
C ILE A 47 -0.42 -6.27 4.58
N ALA A 48 0.86 -6.04 4.85
CA ALA A 48 1.54 -6.58 6.02
C ALA A 48 0.91 -6.08 7.32
N THR A 49 0.48 -4.81 7.38
CA THR A 49 -0.24 -4.27 8.54
C THR A 49 -1.58 -4.99 8.74
N ILE A 50 -2.39 -5.16 7.69
CA ILE A 50 -3.68 -5.86 7.78
C ILE A 50 -3.48 -7.32 8.23
N GLN A 51 -2.51 -8.03 7.66
CA GLN A 51 -2.19 -9.41 8.04
C GLN A 51 -1.78 -9.50 9.50
N PHE A 52 -0.92 -8.59 9.95
CA PHE A 52 -0.46 -8.55 11.34
C PHE A 52 -1.62 -8.26 12.30
N THR A 53 -2.44 -7.25 12.02
CA THR A 53 -3.61 -6.91 12.86
C THR A 53 -4.61 -8.05 12.91
N ALA A 54 -4.97 -8.66 11.77
CA ALA A 54 -5.90 -9.79 11.73
C ALA A 54 -5.37 -10.99 12.52
N TYR A 55 -4.08 -11.28 12.40
CA TYR A 55 -3.43 -12.33 13.16
C TYR A 55 -3.44 -12.05 14.66
N CYS A 56 -3.09 -10.83 15.09
CA CYS A 56 -3.17 -10.42 16.49
C CYS A 56 -4.59 -10.57 17.05
N CYS A 57 -5.61 -10.09 16.33
CA CYS A 57 -7.01 -10.24 16.73
C CYS A 57 -7.42 -11.71 16.87
N SER A 58 -7.07 -12.55 15.91
CA SER A 58 -7.35 -14.00 15.94
C SER A 58 -6.71 -14.67 17.15
N GLN A 59 -5.43 -14.38 17.44
CA GLN A 59 -4.73 -14.94 18.59
C GLN A 59 -5.30 -14.44 19.92
N SER A 60 -5.58 -13.14 20.06
CA SER A 60 -6.20 -12.58 21.27
C SER A 60 -7.57 -13.18 21.53
N ALA A 61 -8.41 -13.31 20.50
CA ALA A 61 -9.73 -13.91 20.63
C ALA A 61 -9.67 -15.41 20.94
N SER A 62 -8.72 -16.14 20.34
CA SER A 62 -8.48 -17.56 20.64
C SER A 62 -8.03 -17.77 22.09
N LEU A 63 -7.15 -16.90 22.61
CA LEU A 63 -6.73 -16.90 24.01
C LEU A 63 -7.89 -16.56 24.94
N TYR A 64 -8.73 -15.58 24.58
CA TYR A 64 -9.91 -15.21 25.35
C TYR A 64 -10.88 -16.38 25.50
N ILE A 65 -11.23 -17.05 24.39
CA ILE A 65 -12.10 -18.24 24.42
C ILE A 65 -11.49 -19.34 25.28
N ARG A 66 -10.17 -19.56 25.19
CA ARG A 66 -9.48 -20.59 25.98
C ARG A 66 -9.49 -20.31 27.47
N ILE A 67 -9.40 -19.05 27.90
CA ILE A 67 -9.37 -18.68 29.31
C ILE A 67 -10.79 -18.71 29.91
N TYR A 68 -11.76 -18.13 29.21
CA TYR A 68 -13.09 -17.86 29.78
C TYR A 68 -14.17 -18.86 29.38
N HIS A 69 -14.03 -19.59 28.28
CA HIS A 69 -15.05 -20.50 27.73
C HIS A 69 -14.47 -21.90 27.44
N SER A 70 -13.54 -22.36 28.27
CA SER A 70 -12.93 -23.69 28.13
C SER A 70 -13.86 -24.83 28.52
N ALA A 71 -14.81 -24.58 29.44
CA ALA A 71 -15.75 -25.57 29.95
C ALA A 71 -17.11 -25.55 29.22
N ASP A 72 -17.38 -24.55 28.38
CA ASP A 72 -18.67 -24.42 27.71
C ASP A 72 -18.79 -25.36 26.50
N PRO A 73 -19.95 -26.03 26.32
CA PRO A 73 -20.19 -26.93 25.18
C PRO A 73 -20.21 -26.20 23.83
N MET A 74 -20.36 -24.86 23.83
CA MET A 74 -20.31 -24.00 22.62
C MET A 74 -18.90 -23.49 22.28
N SER A 75 -17.87 -23.82 23.06
CA SER A 75 -16.46 -23.49 22.78
C SER A 75 -16.00 -23.77 21.32
N PRO A 76 -16.37 -24.90 20.67
CA PRO A 76 -16.00 -25.13 19.28
C PRO A 76 -16.63 -24.15 18.29
N ALA A 77 -17.89 -23.74 18.48
CA ALA A 77 -18.55 -22.76 17.62
C ALA A 77 -17.89 -21.37 17.72
N TYR A 78 -17.42 -20.98 18.91
CA TYR A 78 -16.64 -19.74 19.07
C TYR A 78 -15.28 -19.82 18.39
N LYS A 79 -14.62 -20.98 18.43
CA LYS A 79 -13.33 -21.19 17.75
C LYS A 79 -13.45 -21.08 16.23
N GLU A 80 -14.47 -21.68 15.64
CA GLU A 80 -14.75 -21.56 14.20
C GLU A 80 -15.01 -20.10 13.79
N ASN A 81 -15.74 -19.34 14.63
CA ASN A 81 -15.94 -17.92 14.39
C ASN A 81 -14.64 -17.10 14.44
N THR A 82 -13.68 -17.46 15.31
CA THR A 82 -12.36 -16.83 15.29
C THR A 82 -11.52 -17.15 14.06
N ASP A 83 -11.78 -18.26 13.39
CA ASP A 83 -11.10 -18.60 12.13
C ASP A 83 -11.56 -17.75 10.95
N PHE A 84 -12.72 -17.07 11.04
CA PHE A 84 -13.12 -16.06 10.04
C PHE A 84 -12.09 -14.94 9.90
N PHE A 85 -11.35 -14.61 10.97
CA PHE A 85 -10.28 -13.62 10.86
C PHE A 85 -9.21 -14.05 9.84
N ASN A 86 -9.00 -15.36 9.60
CA ASN A 86 -8.05 -15.87 8.62
C ASN A 86 -8.53 -15.75 7.15
N LEU A 87 -9.80 -15.40 6.93
CA LEU A 87 -10.35 -15.12 5.58
C LEU A 87 -9.84 -13.80 4.99
N TYR A 88 -9.01 -13.03 5.71
CA TYR A 88 -8.31 -11.85 5.15
C TYR A 88 -7.54 -12.20 3.86
N THR A 89 -7.11 -13.46 3.73
CA THR A 89 -6.42 -13.99 2.54
C THR A 89 -7.25 -13.86 1.27
N LEU A 90 -8.58 -14.04 1.35
CA LEU A 90 -9.50 -13.85 0.22
C LEU A 90 -9.72 -12.37 -0.12
N ALA A 91 -9.65 -11.49 0.89
CA ALA A 91 -9.78 -10.05 0.69
C ALA A 91 -8.54 -9.41 0.04
N MET A 92 -7.36 -10.01 0.21
CA MET A 92 -6.08 -9.49 -0.29
C MET A 92 -6.02 -9.25 -1.81
N PRO A 93 -6.40 -10.20 -2.70
CA PRO A 93 -6.40 -9.96 -4.14
C PRO A 93 -7.40 -8.86 -4.54
N ILE A 94 -8.55 -8.77 -3.85
CA ILE A 94 -9.57 -7.74 -4.09
C ILE A 94 -9.02 -6.36 -3.70
N LEU A 95 -8.43 -6.23 -2.52
CA LEU A 95 -7.83 -4.97 -2.05
C LEU A 95 -6.69 -4.51 -2.98
N SER A 96 -5.85 -5.45 -3.43
CA SER A 96 -4.74 -5.15 -4.35
C SER A 96 -5.24 -4.66 -5.70
N THR A 97 -6.22 -5.34 -6.30
CA THR A 97 -6.80 -4.94 -7.59
C THR A 97 -7.48 -3.57 -7.52
N LEU A 98 -8.26 -3.31 -6.46
CA LEU A 98 -8.87 -2.00 -6.22
C LEU A 98 -7.82 -0.89 -6.05
N TYR A 99 -6.75 -1.16 -5.29
CA TYR A 99 -5.65 -0.22 -5.10
C TYR A 99 -4.95 0.11 -6.42
N PHE A 100 -4.58 -0.90 -7.22
CA PHE A 100 -3.95 -0.68 -8.52
C PHE A 100 -4.87 0.06 -9.50
N ALA A 101 -6.17 -0.26 -9.50
CA ALA A 101 -7.14 0.48 -10.30
C ALA A 101 -7.21 1.95 -9.90
N LYS A 102 -7.23 2.25 -8.60
CA LYS A 102 -7.20 3.63 -8.07
C LYS A 102 -5.93 4.37 -8.47
N VAL A 103 -4.77 3.73 -8.32
CA VAL A 103 -3.47 4.30 -8.74
C VAL A 103 -3.45 4.58 -10.24
N LYS A 104 -3.93 3.65 -11.07
CA LYS A 104 -4.01 3.84 -12.53
C LYS A 104 -4.91 5.03 -12.89
N ARG A 105 -6.09 5.14 -12.27
CA ARG A 105 -7.00 6.28 -12.46
C ARG A 105 -6.34 7.60 -12.05
N GLN A 106 -5.66 7.63 -10.91
CA GLN A 106 -4.95 8.82 -10.45
C GLN A 106 -3.83 9.23 -11.42
N ARG A 107 -3.07 8.27 -11.97
CA ARG A 107 -2.03 8.56 -12.98
C ARG A 107 -2.62 9.17 -14.24
N VAL A 108 -3.71 8.62 -14.77
CA VAL A 108 -4.37 9.17 -15.96
C VAL A 108 -4.86 10.59 -15.69
N LYS A 109 -5.42 10.85 -14.50
CA LYS A 109 -5.82 12.19 -14.08
C LYS A 109 -4.63 13.15 -13.96
N ASP A 110 -3.53 12.72 -13.35
CA ASP A 110 -2.31 13.52 -13.22
C ASP A 110 -1.67 13.85 -14.57
N ILE A 111 -1.63 12.88 -15.50
CA ILE A 111 -1.15 13.08 -16.88
C ILE A 111 -2.06 14.05 -17.61
N ARG A 112 -3.38 13.83 -17.56
CA ARG A 112 -4.36 14.73 -18.19
C ARG A 112 -4.24 16.15 -17.65
N ASN A 113 -4.04 16.32 -16.35
CA ASN A 113 -3.87 17.63 -15.72
C ASN A 113 -2.54 18.30 -16.11
N HIS A 114 -1.44 17.54 -16.21
CA HIS A 114 -0.16 18.07 -16.70
C HIS A 114 -0.19 18.40 -18.20
N LEU A 115 -0.93 17.62 -19.00
CA LEU A 115 -1.14 17.92 -20.42
C LEU A 115 -2.16 19.04 -20.65
N ASN A 116 -3.09 19.25 -19.70
CA ASN A 116 -4.00 20.41 -19.66
C ASN A 116 -3.32 21.69 -19.14
N ILE A 117 -1.98 21.74 -19.06
CA ILE A 117 -1.28 23.01 -19.24
C ILE A 117 -1.80 23.55 -20.57
N LYS A 118 -2.75 24.49 -20.53
CA LYS A 118 -3.45 25.03 -21.71
C LYS A 118 -2.40 25.36 -22.76
N THR A 119 -2.25 24.59 -23.82
CA THR A 119 -1.24 24.85 -24.86
C THR A 119 -1.70 25.90 -25.86
N ILE A 120 -2.92 26.42 -25.71
CA ILE A 120 -3.58 27.31 -26.66
C ILE A 120 -4.05 28.57 -25.91
N GLY A 121 -3.63 29.74 -26.39
CA GLY A 121 -3.95 31.06 -25.85
C GLY A 121 -2.85 31.68 -24.96
N SER A 122 -3.10 32.88 -24.44
CA SER A 122 -2.17 33.65 -23.57
C SER A 122 -1.72 32.89 -22.32
N ASP A 123 -2.61 32.04 -21.79
CA ASP A 123 -2.36 31.17 -20.62
C ASP A 123 -1.32 30.05 -20.91
N GLY A 124 -1.17 29.66 -22.18
CA GLY A 124 -0.20 28.66 -22.60
C GLY A 124 1.19 29.21 -22.77
N TRP A 125 1.29 30.41 -23.33
CA TRP A 125 2.54 31.12 -23.47
C TRP A 125 3.20 31.40 -22.11
N THR A 126 2.40 31.84 -21.14
CA THR A 126 2.86 32.09 -19.76
C THR A 126 3.37 30.82 -19.07
N ASN A 127 2.68 29.68 -19.24
CA ASN A 127 3.13 28.40 -18.70
C ASN A 127 4.45 27.92 -19.33
N TYR A 128 4.58 28.03 -20.66
CA TYR A 128 5.83 27.71 -21.37
C TYR A 128 6.99 28.60 -20.91
N LEU A 129 6.75 29.91 -20.77
CA LEU A 129 7.75 30.86 -20.25
C LEU A 129 8.23 30.50 -18.85
N THR A 130 7.33 30.12 -17.94
CA THR A 130 7.72 29.67 -16.60
C THR A 130 8.54 28.38 -16.60
N ILE A 131 8.29 27.46 -17.53
CA ILE A 131 9.09 26.23 -17.67
C ILE A 131 10.48 26.56 -18.22
N ILE A 132 10.56 27.41 -19.25
CA ILE A 132 11.83 27.86 -19.83
C ILE A 132 12.65 28.61 -18.79
N GLN A 133 12.09 29.59 -18.09
CA GLN A 133 12.81 30.35 -17.05
C GLN A 133 13.34 29.46 -15.91
N ARG A 134 12.68 28.33 -15.61
CA ARG A 134 13.16 27.35 -14.63
C ARG A 134 14.29 26.46 -15.14
N GLN A 135 14.47 26.32 -16.46
CA GLN A 135 15.57 25.55 -17.05
C GLN A 135 16.86 26.37 -17.21
N TRP A 136 16.74 27.70 -17.28
CA TRP A 136 17.86 28.64 -17.45
C TRP A 136 18.35 29.27 -16.13
N LYS A 137 17.77 28.86 -14.98
CA LYS A 137 18.31 29.09 -13.63
C LYS A 137 18.95 27.81 -13.11
#